data_AF-A0A831K8P1-F1
#
_entry.id   AF-A0A831K8P1-F1
#
_cell.length_a   1.000
_cell.length_b   1.000
_cell.length_c   1.000
_cell.angle_alpha   90.00
_cell.angle_beta   90.00
_cell.angle_gamma   90.00
#
_symmetry.space_group_name_H-M   'P 1'
#
loop_
_entity.id
_entity.type
_entity.pdbx_description
1 polymer ?
#
loop_
_entity_poly.entity_id
_entity_poly.type
_entity_poly.pdbx_seq_one_letter_code
_entity_poly.pdbx_strand_id
1 'polypeptide(L)'
;WKNIEKIPDAELWRIHNRRRERLVFFARKRLKKQLQRSGASHIEIHKADQILDPQILTICFARRFSTYKRGNLIFSDLNRLLKLINNEKYPMQIILAGKAHPLDNPGKEIIKEIYHYTKNERFQNRVIFLEDYDINVAKYLVQGADVWLNNPRRPLEASGTSGMKAALNGVLNLSILDGWWCEGYADETGFKIGNGEEYDNNEVQDHLEAEMLYNTIEKEVVPLFYDTDKNNIPTDWIKKMKAAISMAGKDFSSHRMLIDYTQKFYIPGIEASIKLRENNMELTKSVTEWVEKMSQSWESIHIKDVQIPEMENTIYVGQTFPIKIFISLGDINPNDVSVEIISGKLDSQEQIHNYKPTMAVLSEQNESDKISIFSGEVICKESGRFGITVRIIPNNENLLHTFKPKLIQWW
;
A
#
# COMPACT_ATOMS: atom_id res chain seq x y z
N TRP A 1 3.57 2.43 22.39
CA TRP A 1 2.74 3.43 21.68
C TRP A 1 1.49 3.88 22.43
N LYS A 2 0.89 3.08 23.34
CA LYS A 2 -0.26 3.49 24.18
C LYS A 2 -0.09 4.80 24.98
N ASN A 3 1.14 5.20 25.32
CA ASN A 3 1.39 6.45 26.05
C ASN A 3 1.08 7.72 25.24
N ILE A 4 0.88 7.63 23.92
CA ILE A 4 0.50 8.78 23.08
C ILE A 4 -0.87 9.35 23.49
N GLU A 5 -1.80 8.47 23.89
CA GLU A 5 -3.12 8.89 24.36
C GLU A 5 -3.06 9.83 25.57
N LYS A 6 -1.98 9.74 26.36
CA LYS A 6 -1.76 10.56 27.56
C LYS A 6 -1.21 11.96 27.26
N ILE A 7 -0.79 12.23 26.02
CA ILE A 7 -0.28 13.55 25.63
C ILE A 7 -1.45 14.55 25.65
N PRO A 8 -1.36 15.68 26.36
CA PRO A 8 -2.42 16.70 26.32
C PRO A 8 -2.63 17.26 24.90
N ASP A 9 -3.89 17.38 24.48
CA ASP A 9 -4.24 17.82 23.11
C ASP A 9 -3.67 19.21 22.79
N ALA A 10 -3.79 20.15 23.72
CA ALA A 10 -3.25 21.50 23.59
C ALA A 10 -1.73 21.50 23.34
N GLU A 11 -0.99 20.60 23.99
CA GLU A 11 0.46 20.53 23.84
C GLU A 11 0.85 19.91 22.49
N LEU A 12 0.18 18.84 22.06
CA LEU A 12 0.42 18.25 20.75
C LEU A 12 0.11 19.26 19.62
N TRP A 13 -1.03 19.93 19.72
CA TRP A 13 -1.45 20.94 18.73
C TRP A 13 -0.51 22.13 18.68
N ARG A 14 -0.09 22.65 19.83
CA ARG A 14 0.88 23.76 19.90
C ARG A 14 2.21 23.40 19.25
N ILE A 15 2.73 22.20 19.50
CA ILE A 15 3.96 21.73 18.87
C ILE A 15 3.77 21.54 17.37
N HIS A 16 2.65 20.98 16.93
CA HIS A 16 2.30 20.82 15.52
C HIS A 16 2.26 22.16 14.77
N ASN A 17 1.53 23.15 15.31
CA ASN A 17 1.46 24.50 14.76
C ASN A 17 2.86 25.15 14.64
N ARG A 18 3.73 24.95 15.64
CA ARG A 18 5.12 25.44 15.59
C ARG A 18 5.94 24.75 14.49
N ARG A 19 5.66 23.48 14.18
CA ARG A 19 6.30 22.78 13.05
C ARG A 19 5.78 23.28 11.71
N ARG A 20 4.48 23.54 11.58
CA ARG A 20 3.89 24.16 10.40
C ARG A 20 4.47 25.55 10.14
N GLU A 21 4.61 26.37 11.18
CA GLU A 21 5.28 27.68 11.09
C GLU A 21 6.72 27.56 10.56
N ARG A 22 7.48 26.61 11.10
CA ARG A 22 8.85 26.32 10.63
C ARG A 22 8.88 25.86 9.17
N LEU A 23 7.91 25.05 8.75
CA LEU A 23 7.78 24.62 7.35
C LEU A 23 7.49 25.81 6.44
N VAL A 24 6.53 26.68 6.80
CA VAL A 24 6.21 27.88 6.02
C VAL A 24 7.43 28.78 5.86
N PHE A 25 8.15 29.07 6.95
CA PHE A 25 9.37 29.87 6.89
C PHE A 25 10.46 29.22 6.03
N PHE A 26 10.65 27.90 6.16
CA PHE A 26 11.57 27.13 5.34
C PHE A 26 11.21 27.21 3.85
N ALA A 27 9.93 27.04 3.52
CA ALA A 27 9.41 27.11 2.17
C ALA A 27 9.61 28.50 1.54
N ARG A 28 9.28 29.58 2.26
CA ARG A 28 9.55 30.97 1.85
C ARG A 28 11.03 31.19 1.50
N LYS A 29 11.93 30.79 2.40
CA LYS A 29 13.38 30.91 2.20
C LYS A 29 13.87 30.11 0.99
N ARG A 30 13.31 28.92 0.78
CA ARG A 30 13.70 28.04 -0.33
C ARG A 30 13.20 28.60 -1.67
N LEU A 31 11.95 29.04 -1.73
CA LEU A 31 11.38 29.65 -2.94
C LEU A 31 12.12 30.94 -3.30
N LYS A 32 12.47 31.77 -2.31
CA LYS A 32 13.25 32.99 -2.55
C LYS A 32 14.59 32.69 -3.23
N LYS A 33 15.32 31.67 -2.76
CA LYS A 33 16.57 31.22 -3.38
C LYS A 33 16.35 30.67 -4.80
N GLN A 34 15.27 29.94 -5.02
CA GLN A 34 14.90 29.41 -6.33
C GLN A 34 14.62 30.54 -7.33
N LEU A 35 13.83 31.55 -6.94
CA LEU A 35 13.52 32.72 -7.76
C LEU A 35 14.76 33.57 -8.07
N GLN A 36 15.65 33.75 -7.09
CA GLN A 36 16.95 34.42 -7.29
C GLN A 36 17.80 33.67 -8.32
N ARG A 37 17.90 32.34 -8.22
CA ARG A 37 18.64 31.49 -9.17
C ARG A 37 18.07 31.56 -10.58
N SER A 38 16.75 31.66 -10.72
CA SER A 38 16.09 31.75 -12.03
C SER A 38 16.07 33.16 -12.63
N GLY A 39 16.65 34.16 -11.96
CA GLY A 39 16.67 35.55 -12.43
C GLY A 39 15.31 36.26 -12.37
N ALA A 40 14.44 35.89 -11.43
CA ALA A 40 13.14 36.53 -11.24
C ALA A 40 13.30 38.00 -10.79
N SER A 41 12.26 38.81 -10.98
CA SER A 41 12.26 40.22 -10.59
C SER A 41 12.36 40.41 -9.07
N HIS A 42 12.84 41.57 -8.62
CA HIS A 42 12.85 41.94 -7.19
C HIS A 42 11.45 41.87 -6.56
N ILE A 43 10.39 42.18 -7.32
CA ILE A 43 9.00 42.11 -6.85
C ILE A 43 8.61 40.65 -6.57
N GLU A 44 8.88 39.73 -7.49
CA GLU A 44 8.59 38.28 -7.29
C GLU A 44 9.38 37.71 -6.11
N ILE A 45 10.66 38.08 -5.98
CA ILE A 45 11.51 37.65 -4.87
C ILE A 45 10.97 38.15 -3.52
N HIS A 46 10.40 39.37 -3.47
CA HIS A 46 9.82 39.90 -2.24
C HIS A 46 8.44 39.30 -1.94
N LYS A 47 7.62 39.04 -2.97
CA LYS A 47 6.36 38.29 -2.83
C LYS A 47 6.59 36.92 -2.16
N ALA A 48 7.75 36.29 -2.40
CA ALA A 48 8.14 35.03 -1.75
C ALA A 48 8.17 35.10 -0.20
N ASP A 49 8.34 36.29 0.39
CA ASP A 49 8.35 36.46 1.86
C ASP A 49 6.92 36.39 2.46
N GLN A 50 5.88 36.53 1.63
CA GLN A 50 4.47 36.59 2.03
C GLN A 50 3.65 35.37 1.61
N ILE A 51 4.25 34.40 0.90
CA ILE A 51 3.56 33.19 0.45
C ILE A 51 3.25 32.28 1.64
N LEU A 52 2.17 31.50 1.52
CA LEU A 52 1.68 30.58 2.55
C LEU A 52 1.36 31.27 3.90
N ASP A 53 0.46 30.69 4.66
CA ASP A 53 0.12 31.15 6.01
C ASP A 53 0.29 30.00 7.01
N PRO A 54 1.01 30.19 8.13
CA PRO A 54 1.17 29.15 9.14
C PRO A 54 -0.13 28.79 9.90
N GLN A 55 -1.23 29.52 9.72
CA GLN A 55 -2.52 29.23 10.33
C GLN A 55 -3.47 28.45 9.39
N ILE A 56 -3.12 28.33 8.11
CA ILE A 56 -3.95 27.65 7.10
C ILE A 56 -3.59 26.18 6.99
N LEU A 57 -4.62 25.33 6.80
CA LEU A 57 -4.48 23.91 6.48
C LEU A 57 -3.48 23.68 5.34
N THR A 58 -2.39 22.97 5.63
CA THR A 58 -1.27 22.73 4.70
C THR A 58 -1.24 21.28 4.24
N ILE A 59 -1.58 21.06 2.97
CA ILE A 59 -1.48 19.76 2.32
C ILE A 59 -0.13 19.65 1.61
N CYS A 60 0.61 18.58 1.87
CA CYS A 60 1.87 18.31 1.19
C CYS A 60 1.78 17.09 0.29
N PHE A 61 2.32 17.20 -0.92
CA PHE A 61 2.60 16.09 -1.80
C PHE A 61 4.10 16.09 -2.10
N ALA A 62 4.85 15.09 -1.61
CA ALA A 62 6.27 15.04 -1.90
C ALA A 62 6.85 13.65 -2.16
N ARG A 63 7.26 13.42 -3.40
CA ARG A 63 7.82 12.14 -3.87
C ARG A 63 8.45 12.29 -5.26
N ARG A 64 9.09 11.22 -5.75
CA ARG A 64 9.46 11.12 -7.17
C ARG A 64 8.21 11.34 -8.02
N PHE A 65 8.30 12.15 -9.07
CA PHE A 65 7.23 12.31 -10.06
C PHE A 65 7.34 11.22 -11.12
N SER A 66 6.19 10.59 -11.40
CA SER A 66 5.94 9.59 -12.44
C SER A 66 4.44 9.57 -12.71
N THR A 67 4.02 9.05 -13.87
CA THR A 67 2.61 9.04 -14.30
C THR A 67 1.71 8.33 -13.29
N TYR A 68 2.11 7.17 -12.77
CA TYR A 68 1.29 6.43 -11.81
C TYR A 68 1.10 7.14 -10.47
N LYS A 69 1.96 8.09 -10.08
CA LYS A 69 1.83 8.81 -8.79
C LYS A 69 0.88 10.00 -8.86
N ARG A 70 0.52 10.42 -10.08
CA ARG A 70 -0.52 11.40 -10.38
C ARG A 70 -0.44 12.69 -9.56
N GLY A 71 0.76 13.26 -9.45
CA GLY A 71 0.98 14.50 -8.69
C GLY A 71 0.15 15.70 -9.19
N ASN A 72 -0.41 15.63 -10.40
CA ASN A 72 -1.30 16.63 -10.97
C ASN A 72 -2.81 16.33 -10.76
N LEU A 73 -3.22 15.21 -10.15
CA LEU A 73 -4.65 14.86 -10.00
C LEU A 73 -5.44 15.92 -9.22
N ILE A 74 -4.82 16.55 -8.21
CA ILE A 74 -5.41 17.64 -7.42
C ILE A 74 -5.69 18.91 -8.26
N PHE A 75 -5.18 19.00 -9.49
CA PHE A 75 -5.42 20.10 -10.44
C PHE A 75 -6.44 19.75 -11.53
N SER A 76 -7.05 18.56 -11.47
CA SER A 76 -8.04 18.11 -12.46
C SER A 76 -9.29 19.00 -12.52
N ASP A 77 -9.74 19.54 -11.38
CA ASP A 77 -10.81 20.55 -11.31
C ASP A 77 -10.27 21.83 -10.67
N LEU A 78 -9.74 22.72 -11.53
CA LEU A 78 -9.22 24.01 -11.09
C LEU A 78 -10.28 24.89 -10.43
N ASN A 79 -11.57 24.76 -10.79
CA ASN A 79 -12.62 25.59 -10.20
C ASN A 79 -12.90 25.19 -8.75
N ARG A 80 -13.01 23.88 -8.47
CA ARG A 80 -13.12 23.37 -7.10
C ARG A 80 -11.87 23.67 -6.29
N LEU A 81 -10.69 23.45 -6.86
CA LEU A 81 -9.43 23.76 -6.21
C LEU A 81 -9.34 25.25 -5.83
N LEU A 82 -9.68 26.16 -6.75
CA LEU A 82 -9.67 27.60 -6.48
C LEU A 82 -10.68 28.01 -5.40
N LYS A 83 -11.86 27.37 -5.34
CA LYS A 83 -12.85 27.60 -4.27
C LYS A 83 -12.32 27.18 -2.90
N LEU A 84 -11.67 26.02 -2.83
CA LEU A 84 -11.04 25.52 -1.60
C LEU A 84 -9.89 26.42 -1.14
N ILE A 85 -9.02 26.75 -2.07
CA ILE A 85 -7.84 27.55 -1.78
C ILE A 85 -8.22 28.97 -1.39
N ASN A 86 -9.18 29.61 -2.06
CA ASN A 86 -9.58 31.00 -1.81
C ASN A 86 -10.76 31.14 -0.84
N ASN A 87 -11.14 30.07 -0.13
CA ASN A 87 -12.20 30.14 0.88
C ASN A 87 -11.80 31.13 2.00
N GLU A 88 -12.70 32.04 2.36
CA GLU A 88 -12.43 33.05 3.41
C GLU A 88 -12.41 32.46 4.82
N LYS A 89 -13.22 31.43 5.07
CA LYS A 89 -13.40 30.83 6.39
C LYS A 89 -12.56 29.57 6.58
N TYR A 90 -12.49 28.73 5.54
CA TYR A 90 -11.89 27.40 5.60
C TYR A 90 -10.88 27.21 4.46
N PRO A 91 -9.83 28.06 4.37
CA PRO A 91 -8.86 27.99 3.29
C PRO A 91 -7.98 26.74 3.35
N MET A 92 -7.31 26.43 2.26
CA MET A 92 -6.19 25.47 2.27
C MET A 92 -5.04 25.95 1.39
N GLN A 93 -3.85 25.40 1.65
CA GLN A 93 -2.65 25.63 0.87
C GLN A 93 -1.95 24.31 0.54
N ILE A 94 -1.21 24.28 -0.56
CA ILE A 94 -0.57 23.08 -1.10
C ILE A 94 0.92 23.33 -1.30
N ILE A 95 1.74 22.42 -0.78
CA ILE A 95 3.17 22.37 -1.03
C ILE A 95 3.49 21.09 -1.79
N LEU A 96 3.95 21.23 -3.04
CA LEU A 96 4.43 20.11 -3.84
C LEU A 96 5.95 20.09 -3.83
N ALA A 97 6.56 18.91 -3.78
CA ALA A 97 8.01 18.78 -3.91
C ALA A 97 8.38 17.44 -4.54
N GLY A 98 9.43 17.42 -5.35
CA GLY A 98 9.88 16.17 -5.95
C GLY A 98 10.80 16.34 -7.13
N LYS A 99 11.21 15.21 -7.69
CA LYS A 99 12.06 15.13 -8.88
C LYS A 99 11.49 14.07 -9.82
N ALA A 100 11.54 14.34 -11.12
CA ALA A 100 11.35 13.31 -12.14
C ALA A 100 12.71 12.68 -12.47
N HIS A 101 12.71 11.44 -12.95
CA HIS A 101 13.93 10.83 -13.46
C HIS A 101 14.39 11.57 -14.74
N PRO A 102 15.70 11.75 -14.99
CA PRO A 102 16.18 12.47 -16.18
C PRO A 102 15.70 11.90 -17.52
N LEU A 103 15.33 10.61 -17.57
CA LEU A 103 14.80 9.94 -18.76
C LEU A 103 13.25 9.81 -18.76
N ASP A 104 12.57 10.28 -17.71
CA ASP A 104 11.11 10.19 -17.57
C ASP A 104 10.46 11.50 -18.04
N ASN A 105 10.32 11.65 -19.36
CA ASN A 105 9.69 12.83 -19.96
C ASN A 105 8.24 13.04 -19.48
N PRO A 106 7.38 12.02 -19.37
CA PRO A 106 6.05 12.18 -18.79
C PRO A 106 6.08 12.77 -17.38
N GLY A 107 6.96 12.27 -16.50
CA GLY A 107 7.12 12.82 -15.15
C GLY A 107 7.58 14.29 -15.14
N LYS A 108 8.41 14.70 -16.11
CA LYS A 108 8.82 16.11 -16.25
C LYS A 108 7.68 17.01 -16.74
N GLU A 109 6.85 16.55 -17.67
CA GLU A 109 5.69 17.33 -18.13
C GLU A 109 4.70 17.56 -16.98
N ILE A 110 4.49 16.58 -16.10
CA ILE A 110 3.68 16.77 -14.87
C ILE A 110 4.26 17.89 -14.00
N ILE A 111 5.57 17.90 -13.76
CA ILE A 111 6.22 18.97 -12.97
C ILE A 111 6.03 20.33 -13.64
N LYS A 112 6.20 20.40 -14.97
CA LYS A 112 6.04 21.63 -15.74
C LYS A 112 4.62 22.15 -15.70
N GLU A 113 3.63 21.28 -15.80
CA GLU A 113 2.21 21.61 -15.66
C GLU A 113 1.92 22.20 -14.27
N ILE A 114 2.34 21.50 -13.21
CA ILE A 114 2.19 21.97 -11.82
C ILE A 114 2.86 23.32 -11.63
N TYR A 115 4.10 23.48 -12.12
CA TYR A 115 4.82 24.74 -12.01
C TYR A 115 4.09 25.88 -12.75
N HIS A 116 3.46 25.61 -13.89
CA HIS A 116 2.63 26.58 -14.58
C HIS A 116 1.43 27.03 -13.71
N TYR A 117 0.75 26.10 -13.04
CA TYR A 117 -0.33 26.46 -12.10
C TYR A 117 0.18 27.31 -10.94
N THR A 118 1.35 27.01 -10.37
CA THR A 118 1.91 27.82 -9.26
C THR A 118 2.18 29.28 -9.62
N LYS A 119 2.32 29.60 -10.92
CA LYS A 119 2.50 30.98 -11.40
C LYS A 119 1.19 31.73 -11.64
N ASN A 120 0.04 31.05 -11.61
CA ASN A 120 -1.25 31.68 -11.86
C ASN A 120 -1.70 32.44 -10.61
N GLU A 121 -1.91 33.76 -10.76
CA GLU A 121 -2.27 34.66 -9.64
C GLU A 121 -3.55 34.25 -8.91
N ARG A 122 -4.46 33.51 -9.57
CA ARG A 122 -5.69 32.99 -8.96
C ARG A 122 -5.43 32.06 -7.77
N PHE A 123 -4.25 31.43 -7.70
CA PHE A 123 -3.86 30.60 -6.56
C PHE A 123 -3.31 31.39 -5.37
N GLN A 124 -3.25 32.73 -5.44
CA GLN A 124 -2.90 33.64 -4.35
C GLN A 124 -1.67 33.23 -3.53
N ASN A 125 -0.66 32.65 -4.17
CA ASN A 125 0.54 32.12 -3.51
C ASN A 125 0.29 31.04 -2.44
N ARG A 126 -0.84 30.33 -2.51
CA ARG A 126 -1.21 29.20 -1.64
C ARG A 126 -0.83 27.85 -2.25
N VAL A 127 -0.37 27.81 -3.50
CA VAL A 127 0.19 26.61 -4.12
C VAL A 127 1.63 26.89 -4.50
N ILE A 128 2.56 26.10 -3.99
CA ILE A 128 3.98 26.24 -4.32
C ILE A 128 4.61 24.91 -4.70
N PHE A 129 5.66 24.99 -5.50
CA PHE A 129 6.52 23.85 -5.83
C PHE A 129 7.93 24.09 -5.28
N LEU A 130 8.38 23.22 -4.37
CA LEU A 130 9.73 23.26 -3.81
C LEU A 130 10.66 22.36 -4.62
N GLU A 131 11.63 22.98 -5.29
CA GLU A 131 12.69 22.29 -6.01
C GLU A 131 13.67 21.57 -5.08
N ASP A 132 14.45 20.65 -5.67
CA ASP A 132 15.55 19.95 -4.99
C ASP A 132 15.11 19.16 -3.75
N TYR A 133 14.01 18.41 -3.88
CA TYR A 133 13.56 17.48 -2.83
C TYR A 133 14.68 16.51 -2.44
N ASP A 134 15.01 16.52 -1.15
CA ASP A 134 16.03 15.70 -0.50
C ASP A 134 15.58 15.37 0.94
N ILE A 135 16.44 14.72 1.73
CA ILE A 135 16.13 14.36 3.11
C ILE A 135 15.86 15.59 3.99
N ASN A 136 16.52 16.72 3.73
CA ASN A 136 16.33 17.93 4.50
C ASN A 136 14.95 18.55 4.20
N VAL A 137 14.57 18.68 2.92
CA VAL A 137 13.22 19.14 2.52
C VAL A 137 12.16 18.19 3.08
N ALA A 138 12.37 16.88 2.95
CA ALA A 138 11.47 15.86 3.49
C ALA A 138 11.23 16.05 4.99
N LYS A 139 12.29 16.32 5.78
CA LYS A 139 12.21 16.53 7.23
C LYS A 139 11.28 17.69 7.59
N TYR A 140 11.34 18.81 6.87
CA TYR A 140 10.42 19.93 7.12
C TYR A 140 8.99 19.60 6.71
N LEU A 141 8.80 18.94 5.56
CA LEU A 141 7.47 18.61 5.07
C LEU A 141 6.75 17.61 5.98
N VAL A 142 7.38 16.48 6.30
CA VAL A 142 6.73 15.45 7.15
C VAL A 142 6.52 15.91 8.58
N GLN A 143 7.19 16.96 9.04
CA GLN A 143 6.99 17.52 10.38
C GLN A 143 5.94 18.63 10.44
N GLY A 144 5.76 19.38 9.35
CA GLY A 144 4.96 20.61 9.35
C GLY A 144 3.73 20.58 8.44
N ALA A 145 3.54 19.54 7.63
CA ALA A 145 2.29 19.33 6.91
C ALA A 145 1.16 19.00 7.89
N ASP A 146 -0.07 19.34 7.54
CA ASP A 146 -1.26 18.86 8.25
C ASP A 146 -1.77 17.57 7.60
N VAL A 147 -1.76 17.55 6.27
CA VAL A 147 -2.15 16.39 5.46
C VAL A 147 -1.03 15.98 4.53
N TRP A 148 -0.78 14.68 4.47
CA TRP A 148 0.12 14.06 3.52
C TRP A 148 -0.69 13.37 2.41
N LEU A 149 -0.66 13.95 1.21
CA LEU A 149 -1.43 13.47 0.06
C LEU A 149 -0.66 12.39 -0.71
N ASN A 150 -1.30 11.24 -0.93
CA ASN A 150 -0.80 10.19 -1.83
C ASN A 150 -1.94 9.62 -2.69
N ASN A 151 -1.83 9.75 -4.00
CA ASN A 151 -2.87 9.29 -4.91
C ASN A 151 -2.29 8.40 -6.04
N PRO A 152 -1.54 7.33 -5.69
CA PRO A 152 -1.00 6.41 -6.68
C PRO A 152 -2.13 5.71 -7.43
N ARG A 153 -1.87 5.35 -8.68
CA ARG A 153 -2.75 4.48 -9.46
C ARG A 153 -2.60 3.06 -8.92
N ARG A 154 -3.72 2.45 -8.51
CA ARG A 154 -3.74 1.07 -8.04
C ARG A 154 -3.47 0.09 -9.19
N PRO A 155 -2.84 -1.06 -8.95
CA PRO A 155 -2.11 -1.47 -7.73
C PRO A 155 -0.60 -1.20 -7.85
N LEU A 156 -0.20 -0.02 -8.35
CA LEU A 156 1.19 0.25 -8.75
C LEU A 156 2.08 0.73 -7.58
N GLU A 157 1.51 1.02 -6.41
CA GLU A 157 2.28 1.30 -5.21
C GLU A 157 2.45 0.04 -4.36
N ALA A 158 3.64 -0.56 -4.38
CA ALA A 158 3.92 -1.74 -3.58
C ALA A 158 3.85 -1.48 -2.05
N SER A 159 4.23 -0.30 -1.59
CA SER A 159 4.18 0.09 -0.17
C SER A 159 4.08 1.60 -0.02
N GLY A 160 5.19 2.31 0.24
CA GLY A 160 5.25 3.77 0.32
C GLY A 160 5.62 4.28 1.72
N THR A 161 6.92 4.52 1.97
CA THR A 161 7.39 4.83 3.33
C THR A 161 7.27 6.29 3.75
N SER A 162 6.94 7.22 2.85
CA SER A 162 6.78 8.65 3.19
C SER A 162 5.54 8.90 4.04
N GLY A 163 4.44 8.20 3.76
CA GLY A 163 3.21 8.30 4.55
C GLY A 163 3.40 7.79 5.99
N MET A 164 4.18 6.73 6.17
CA MET A 164 4.56 6.21 7.50
C MET A 164 5.33 7.25 8.32
N LYS A 165 6.27 7.98 7.68
CA LYS A 165 7.04 9.06 8.32
C LYS A 165 6.15 10.24 8.70
N ALA A 166 5.22 10.61 7.82
CA ALA A 166 4.26 11.67 8.06
C ALA A 166 3.35 11.32 9.25
N ALA A 167 2.77 10.12 9.26
CA ALA A 167 1.91 9.62 10.34
C ALA A 167 2.64 9.60 11.69
N LEU A 168 3.92 9.18 11.72
CA LEU A 168 4.73 9.21 12.95
C LEU A 168 4.96 10.62 13.51
N ASN A 169 4.84 11.66 12.68
CA ASN A 169 4.91 13.07 13.09
C ASN A 169 3.54 13.69 13.39
N GLY A 170 2.46 12.90 13.38
CA GLY A 170 1.10 13.39 13.60
C GLY A 170 0.44 14.00 12.37
N VAL A 171 1.04 13.86 11.20
CA VAL A 171 0.45 14.31 9.93
C VAL A 171 -0.54 13.26 9.45
N LEU A 172 -1.77 13.66 9.13
CA LEU A 172 -2.80 12.74 8.66
C LEU A 172 -2.57 12.41 7.19
N ASN A 173 -2.73 11.15 6.81
CA ASN A 173 -2.66 10.78 5.40
C ASN A 173 -4.04 10.92 4.76
N LEU A 174 -4.04 11.44 3.52
CA LEU A 174 -5.16 11.37 2.60
C LEU A 174 -4.67 10.56 1.41
N SER A 175 -5.10 9.30 1.31
CA SER A 175 -4.52 8.40 0.33
C SER A 175 -5.50 7.42 -0.28
N ILE A 176 -5.23 7.04 -1.53
CA ILE A 176 -5.85 5.86 -2.14
C ILE A 176 -5.42 4.62 -1.36
N LEU A 177 -6.31 3.63 -1.24
CA LEU A 177 -6.05 2.34 -0.61
C LEU A 177 -5.15 1.47 -1.50
N ASP A 178 -3.86 1.81 -1.50
CA ASP A 178 -2.79 1.06 -2.17
C ASP A 178 -1.55 0.95 -1.28
N GLY A 179 -0.72 -0.06 -1.53
CA GLY A 179 0.52 -0.31 -0.81
C GLY A 179 0.31 -0.32 0.71
N TRP A 180 1.12 0.48 1.42
CA TRP A 180 1.12 0.50 2.88
C TRP A 180 -0.19 1.03 3.48
N TRP A 181 -0.96 1.81 2.72
CA TRP A 181 -2.16 2.43 3.24
C TRP A 181 -3.27 1.40 3.44
N CYS A 182 -3.27 0.30 2.67
CA CYS A 182 -4.14 -0.85 2.93
C CYS A 182 -3.90 -1.47 4.32
N GLU A 183 -2.66 -1.42 4.83
CA GLU A 183 -2.29 -1.95 6.14
C GLU A 183 -2.54 -0.92 7.26
N GLY A 184 -2.33 0.37 6.99
CA GLY A 184 -2.37 1.44 7.98
C GLY A 184 -3.71 2.18 8.11
N TYR A 185 -4.59 2.06 7.13
CA TYR A 185 -5.87 2.78 7.12
C TYR A 185 -6.86 2.19 8.13
N ALA A 186 -7.40 3.09 8.95
CA ALA A 186 -8.66 2.97 9.65
C ALA A 186 -9.29 4.38 9.67
N ASP A 187 -10.59 4.46 9.92
CA ASP A 187 -11.29 5.75 9.95
C ASP A 187 -10.67 6.70 11.00
N GLU A 188 -10.07 6.17 12.07
CA GLU A 188 -9.38 6.95 13.08
C GLU A 188 -7.96 7.38 12.68
N THR A 189 -7.30 6.74 11.71
CA THR A 189 -5.87 6.99 11.43
C THR A 189 -5.61 7.96 10.27
N GLY A 190 -6.63 8.31 9.49
CA GLY A 190 -6.50 9.26 8.39
C GLY A 190 -7.75 9.34 7.52
N PHE A 191 -7.54 9.49 6.22
CA PHE A 191 -8.57 9.62 5.20
C PHE A 191 -8.22 8.73 3.99
N LYS A 192 -9.24 8.15 3.37
CA LYS A 192 -9.10 7.39 2.13
C LYS A 192 -9.73 8.11 0.94
N ILE A 193 -9.21 7.84 -0.24
CA ILE A 193 -9.80 8.24 -1.53
C ILE A 193 -10.36 6.96 -2.17
N GLY A 194 -11.67 6.90 -2.34
CA GLY A 194 -12.37 5.70 -2.80
C GLY A 194 -12.31 4.54 -1.80
N ASN A 195 -12.70 3.35 -2.25
CA ASN A 195 -12.75 2.12 -1.46
C ASN A 195 -11.90 0.98 -2.05
N GLY A 196 -10.97 1.31 -2.95
CA GLY A 196 -10.13 0.31 -3.61
C GLY A 196 -10.82 -0.31 -4.82
N GLU A 197 -11.55 0.53 -5.56
CA GLU A 197 -12.16 0.17 -6.83
C GLU A 197 -11.09 -0.21 -7.87
N GLU A 198 -11.50 -1.03 -8.84
CA GLU A 198 -10.71 -1.40 -10.01
C GLU A 198 -11.40 -0.85 -11.26
N TYR A 199 -10.59 -0.39 -12.21
CA TYR A 199 -11.06 0.32 -13.38
C TYR A 199 -10.36 -0.20 -14.62
N ASP A 200 -11.12 -0.45 -15.68
CA ASP A 200 -10.56 -0.88 -16.98
C ASP A 200 -9.94 0.27 -17.77
N ASN A 201 -10.39 1.51 -17.50
CA ASN A 201 -9.94 2.71 -18.21
C ASN A 201 -9.32 3.72 -17.23
N ASN A 202 -8.07 4.11 -17.53
CA ASN A 202 -7.29 5.03 -16.73
C ASN A 202 -7.84 6.45 -16.65
N GLU A 203 -8.50 6.95 -17.69
CA GLU A 203 -9.11 8.28 -17.77
C GLU A 203 -10.37 8.35 -16.92
N VAL A 204 -11.20 7.28 -16.98
CA VAL A 204 -12.38 7.13 -16.13
C VAL A 204 -11.96 7.04 -14.66
N GLN A 205 -10.92 6.26 -14.36
CA GLN A 205 -10.34 6.20 -13.01
C GLN A 205 -9.90 7.57 -12.52
N ASP A 206 -9.14 8.32 -13.32
CA ASP A 206 -8.65 9.64 -12.91
C ASP A 206 -9.80 10.62 -12.65
N HIS A 207 -10.85 10.59 -13.46
CA HIS A 207 -12.03 11.44 -13.26
C HIS A 207 -12.78 11.09 -11.95
N LEU A 208 -13.08 9.81 -11.73
CA LEU A 208 -13.83 9.37 -10.56
C LEU A 208 -13.04 9.54 -9.26
N GLU A 209 -11.75 9.18 -9.26
CA GLU A 209 -10.91 9.34 -8.08
C GLU A 209 -10.56 10.81 -7.80
N ALA A 210 -10.53 11.68 -8.81
CA ALA A 210 -10.47 13.14 -8.60
C ALA A 210 -11.73 13.65 -7.89
N GLU A 211 -12.92 13.24 -8.33
CA GLU A 211 -14.18 13.58 -7.68
C GLU A 211 -14.21 13.11 -6.22
N MET A 212 -13.78 11.87 -5.97
CA MET A 212 -13.65 11.33 -4.62
C MET A 212 -12.64 12.13 -3.78
N LEU A 213 -11.48 12.46 -4.33
CA LEU A 213 -10.45 13.27 -3.66
C LEU A 213 -11.02 14.62 -3.21
N TYR A 214 -11.69 15.37 -4.10
CA TYR A 214 -12.29 16.65 -3.72
C TYR A 214 -13.42 16.47 -2.72
N ASN A 215 -14.27 15.46 -2.87
CA ASN A 215 -15.35 15.19 -1.92
C ASN A 215 -14.80 14.93 -0.50
N THR A 216 -13.75 14.13 -0.36
CA THR A 216 -13.10 13.90 0.93
C THR A 216 -12.48 15.18 1.49
N ILE A 217 -11.82 15.99 0.65
CA ILE A 217 -11.25 17.27 1.11
C ILE A 217 -12.34 18.22 1.61
N GLU A 218 -13.40 18.41 0.81
CA GLU A 218 -14.48 19.37 1.07
C GLU A 218 -15.39 18.97 2.23
N LYS A 219 -15.68 17.67 2.39
CA LYS A 219 -16.68 17.18 3.34
C LYS A 219 -16.07 16.63 4.63
N GLU A 220 -14.81 16.21 4.62
CA GLU A 220 -14.17 15.58 5.77
C GLU A 220 -12.94 16.34 6.24
N VAL A 221 -11.94 16.52 5.37
CA VAL A 221 -10.62 17.05 5.79
C VAL A 221 -10.71 18.50 6.24
N VAL A 222 -11.26 19.38 5.39
CA VAL A 222 -11.36 20.81 5.66
C VAL A 222 -12.27 21.08 6.86
N PRO A 223 -13.50 20.53 6.93
CA PRO A 223 -14.36 20.73 8.10
C PRO A 223 -13.71 20.25 9.40
N LEU A 224 -13.10 19.06 9.42
CA LEU A 224 -12.50 18.50 10.64
C LEU A 224 -11.31 19.32 11.16
N PHE A 225 -10.51 19.90 10.26
CA PHE A 225 -9.37 20.73 10.65
C PHE A 225 -9.80 22.05 11.30
N TYR A 226 -10.86 22.67 10.77
CA TYR A 226 -11.34 23.98 11.24
C TYR A 226 -12.42 23.88 12.33
N ASP A 227 -12.97 22.68 12.56
CA ASP A 227 -13.85 22.42 13.71
C ASP A 227 -13.02 22.41 14.99
N THR A 228 -13.12 23.52 15.74
CA THR A 228 -12.29 23.78 16.91
C THR A 228 -13.15 24.12 18.11
N ASP A 229 -12.65 23.77 19.29
CA ASP A 229 -13.28 24.15 20.55
C ASP A 229 -13.14 25.67 20.82
N LYS A 230 -13.67 26.12 21.96
CA LYS A 230 -13.56 27.51 22.44
C LYS A 230 -12.13 28.03 22.62
N ASN A 231 -11.11 27.15 22.60
CA ASN A 231 -9.69 27.49 22.72
C ASN A 231 -8.96 27.37 21.36
N ASN A 232 -9.67 27.22 20.24
CA ASN A 232 -9.13 26.99 18.90
C ASN A 232 -8.33 25.68 18.78
N ILE A 233 -8.75 24.63 19.49
CA ILE A 233 -8.13 23.29 19.46
C ILE A 233 -9.06 22.32 18.71
N PRO A 234 -8.60 21.68 17.61
CA PRO A 234 -9.41 20.72 16.86
C PRO A 234 -9.30 19.33 17.49
N THR A 235 -10.15 19.04 18.47
CA THR A 235 -10.06 17.82 19.30
C THR A 235 -10.18 16.54 18.48
N ASP A 236 -11.10 16.47 17.53
CA ASP A 236 -11.29 15.28 16.71
C ASP A 236 -10.17 15.08 15.68
N TRP A 237 -9.61 16.17 15.15
CA TRP A 237 -8.38 16.12 14.36
C TRP A 237 -7.23 15.53 15.18
N ILE A 238 -7.02 16.03 16.39
CA ILE A 238 -5.95 15.59 17.30
C ILE A 238 -6.12 14.12 17.70
N LYS A 239 -7.35 13.66 17.92
CA LYS A 239 -7.65 12.25 18.14
C LYS A 239 -7.14 11.39 16.97
N LYS A 240 -7.40 11.82 15.73
CA LYS A 240 -6.83 11.14 14.56
C LYS A 240 -5.30 11.22 14.52
N MET A 241 -4.70 12.36 14.88
CA MET A 241 -3.24 12.50 14.93
C MET A 241 -2.62 11.48 15.88
N LYS A 242 -3.19 11.32 17.09
CA LYS A 242 -2.72 10.35 18.09
C LYS A 242 -2.83 8.91 17.59
N ALA A 243 -3.96 8.56 16.98
CA ALA A 243 -4.16 7.24 16.38
C ALA A 243 -3.14 6.98 15.26
N ALA A 244 -2.91 7.96 14.38
CA ALA A 244 -1.93 7.86 13.30
C ALA A 244 -0.50 7.63 13.82
N ILE A 245 -0.07 8.37 14.85
CA ILE A 245 1.27 8.18 15.43
C ILE A 245 1.38 6.79 16.09
N SER A 246 0.34 6.36 16.80
CA SER A 246 0.31 5.05 17.46
C SER A 246 0.42 3.90 16.46
N MET A 247 -0.37 3.95 15.37
CA MET A 247 -0.31 3.00 14.25
C MET A 247 1.07 3.00 13.60
N ALA A 248 1.59 4.18 13.21
CA ALA A 248 2.87 4.28 12.52
C ALA A 248 4.02 3.74 13.37
N GLY A 249 4.06 4.09 14.64
CA GLY A 249 5.11 3.66 15.55
C GLY A 249 5.08 2.16 15.85
N LYS A 250 3.88 1.58 15.98
CA LYS A 250 3.69 0.17 16.34
C LYS A 250 3.95 -0.75 15.16
N ASP A 251 3.34 -0.46 14.02
CA ASP A 251 3.22 -1.41 12.93
C ASP A 251 4.25 -1.14 11.81
N PHE A 252 4.76 0.10 11.68
CA PHE A 252 5.63 0.51 10.57
C PHE A 252 7.07 0.90 10.97
N SER A 253 7.51 0.46 12.15
CA SER A 253 8.90 0.66 12.59
C SER A 253 9.87 -0.24 11.82
N SER A 254 10.99 0.33 11.35
CA SER A 254 12.07 -0.46 10.73
C SER A 254 12.70 -1.47 11.71
N HIS A 255 12.58 -1.24 13.02
CA HIS A 255 12.98 -2.22 14.03
C HIS A 255 12.14 -3.49 13.91
N ARG A 256 10.82 -3.35 13.76
CA ARG A 256 9.91 -4.49 13.58
C ARG A 256 10.26 -5.25 12.30
N MET A 257 10.44 -4.52 11.20
CA MET A 257 10.88 -5.10 9.93
C MET A 257 12.17 -5.92 10.11
N LEU A 258 13.20 -5.38 10.76
CA LEU A 258 14.46 -6.09 10.97
C LEU A 258 14.30 -7.36 11.81
N ILE A 259 13.48 -7.32 12.87
CA ILE A 259 13.14 -8.50 13.66
C ILE A 259 12.48 -9.57 12.77
N ASP A 260 11.46 -9.19 12.00
CA ASP A 260 10.75 -10.12 11.13
C ASP A 260 11.68 -10.73 10.08
N TYR A 261 12.56 -9.93 9.46
CA TYR A 261 13.54 -10.42 8.50
C TYR A 261 14.52 -11.41 9.14
N THR A 262 14.99 -11.08 10.34
CA THR A 262 15.95 -11.90 11.08
C THR A 262 15.35 -13.25 11.48
N GLN A 263 14.14 -13.24 12.05
CA GLN A 263 13.48 -14.44 12.55
C GLN A 263 12.91 -15.33 11.44
N LYS A 264 12.35 -14.73 10.38
CA LYS A 264 11.63 -15.49 9.34
C LYS A 264 12.52 -15.93 8.18
N PHE A 265 13.62 -15.23 7.92
CA PHE A 265 14.46 -15.50 6.75
C PHE A 265 15.93 -15.77 7.13
N TYR A 266 16.57 -14.88 7.87
CA TYR A 266 18.02 -15.02 8.11
C TYR A 266 18.37 -16.18 9.03
N ILE A 267 17.75 -16.30 10.21
CA ILE A 267 18.03 -17.39 11.15
C ILE A 267 17.69 -18.76 10.52
N PRO A 268 16.48 -18.98 9.97
CA PRO A 268 16.18 -20.25 9.31
C PRO A 268 17.13 -20.56 8.14
N GLY A 269 17.50 -19.55 7.36
CA GLY A 269 18.46 -19.69 6.27
C GLY A 269 19.85 -20.16 6.74
N ILE A 270 20.34 -19.61 7.85
CA ILE A 270 21.61 -20.01 8.47
C ILE A 270 21.53 -21.43 9.02
N GLU A 271 20.49 -21.76 9.78
CA GLU A 271 20.29 -23.08 10.38
C GLU A 271 20.22 -24.19 9.32
N ALA A 272 19.44 -23.98 8.27
CA ALA A 272 19.37 -24.91 7.15
C ALA A 272 20.71 -25.02 6.41
N SER A 273 21.45 -23.92 6.26
CA SER A 273 22.77 -23.94 5.64
C SER A 273 23.79 -24.74 6.47
N ILE A 274 23.67 -24.72 7.80
CA ILE A 274 24.47 -25.59 8.68
C ILE A 274 24.07 -27.05 8.48
N LYS A 275 22.77 -27.37 8.62
CA LYS A 275 22.23 -28.74 8.45
C LYS A 275 22.62 -29.38 7.12
N LEU A 276 22.55 -28.62 6.02
CA LEU A 276 22.89 -29.09 4.68
C LEU A 276 24.39 -29.44 4.50
N ARG A 277 25.29 -28.86 5.32
CA ARG A 277 26.74 -29.09 5.23
C ARG A 277 27.26 -30.19 6.15
N GLU A 278 26.44 -30.69 7.07
CA GLU A 278 26.80 -31.78 7.98
C GLU A 278 27.04 -33.10 7.24
N ASN A 279 27.71 -34.05 7.90
CA ASN A 279 27.95 -35.41 7.42
C ASN A 279 28.44 -35.49 5.96
N ASN A 280 29.43 -34.67 5.61
CA ASN A 280 29.97 -34.60 4.25
C ASN A 280 28.89 -34.32 3.18
N MET A 281 27.96 -33.41 3.51
CA MET A 281 26.87 -32.94 2.67
C MET A 281 25.87 -34.05 2.26
N GLU A 282 25.71 -35.09 3.07
CA GLU A 282 24.77 -36.20 2.82
C GLU A 282 23.34 -35.68 2.54
N LEU A 283 22.83 -34.81 3.40
CA LEU A 283 21.50 -34.23 3.23
C LEU A 283 21.39 -33.44 1.92
N THR A 284 22.41 -32.64 1.58
CA THR A 284 22.45 -31.88 0.33
C THR A 284 22.38 -32.80 -0.89
N LYS A 285 23.10 -33.92 -0.89
CA LYS A 285 23.06 -34.90 -1.97
C LYS A 285 21.65 -35.49 -2.12
N SER A 286 21.06 -35.95 -1.01
CA SER A 286 19.70 -36.52 -1.02
C SER A 286 18.63 -35.53 -1.52
N VAL A 287 18.73 -34.25 -1.09
CA VAL A 287 17.80 -33.21 -1.53
C VAL A 287 18.02 -32.88 -3.01
N THR A 288 19.27 -32.88 -3.49
CA THR A 288 19.58 -32.62 -4.90
C THR A 288 19.03 -33.73 -5.79
N GLU A 289 19.27 -34.99 -5.45
CA GLU A 289 18.71 -36.16 -6.15
C GLU A 289 17.17 -36.12 -6.15
N TRP A 290 16.57 -35.75 -5.02
CA TRP A 290 15.12 -35.57 -4.93
C TRP A 290 14.61 -34.46 -5.85
N VAL A 291 15.26 -33.28 -5.87
CA VAL A 291 14.88 -32.16 -6.74
C VAL A 291 15.00 -32.54 -8.22
N GLU A 292 16.06 -33.27 -8.59
CA GLU A 292 16.26 -33.78 -9.95
C GLU A 292 15.16 -34.77 -10.34
N LYS A 293 14.87 -35.77 -9.48
CA LYS A 293 13.80 -36.74 -9.69
C LYS A 293 12.45 -36.05 -9.88
N MET A 294 12.13 -35.11 -8.99
CA MET A 294 10.88 -34.35 -9.05
C MET A 294 10.78 -33.56 -10.34
N SER A 295 11.85 -32.87 -10.75
CA SER A 295 11.86 -32.07 -11.98
C SER A 295 11.70 -32.92 -13.24
N GLN A 296 12.32 -34.11 -13.28
CA GLN A 296 12.22 -35.03 -14.43
C GLN A 296 10.85 -35.70 -14.52
N SER A 297 10.23 -35.99 -13.38
CA SER A 297 8.96 -36.74 -13.32
C SER A 297 7.73 -35.83 -13.23
N TRP A 298 7.89 -34.52 -13.06
CA TRP A 298 6.77 -33.59 -12.80
C TRP A 298 5.74 -33.55 -13.91
N GLU A 299 6.17 -33.66 -15.17
CA GLU A 299 5.26 -33.66 -16.32
C GLU A 299 4.27 -34.83 -16.32
N SER A 300 4.55 -35.90 -15.56
CA SER A 300 3.64 -37.04 -15.39
C SER A 300 2.53 -36.80 -14.36
N ILE A 301 2.63 -35.72 -13.57
CA ILE A 301 1.61 -35.36 -12.58
C ILE A 301 0.45 -34.66 -13.27
N HIS A 302 -0.74 -35.25 -13.15
CA HIS A 302 -1.97 -34.65 -13.64
C HIS A 302 -3.11 -34.80 -12.65
N ILE A 303 -3.87 -33.72 -12.46
CA ILE A 303 -5.16 -33.75 -11.80
C ILE A 303 -6.15 -34.32 -12.82
N LYS A 304 -6.66 -35.52 -12.56
CA LYS A 304 -7.59 -36.22 -13.46
C LYS A 304 -9.01 -35.73 -13.29
N ASP A 305 -9.42 -35.53 -12.04
CA ASP A 305 -10.77 -35.12 -11.69
C ASP A 305 -10.79 -34.46 -10.31
N VAL A 306 -11.75 -33.55 -10.11
CA VAL A 306 -12.06 -32.94 -8.81
C VAL A 306 -13.54 -33.11 -8.56
N GLN A 307 -13.88 -34.07 -7.70
CA GLN A 307 -15.27 -34.37 -7.35
C GLN A 307 -15.72 -33.42 -6.25
N ILE A 308 -16.58 -32.49 -6.66
CA ILE A 308 -17.34 -31.61 -5.79
C ILE A 308 -18.74 -32.24 -5.64
N PRO A 309 -19.28 -32.38 -4.41
CA PRO A 309 -20.63 -32.89 -4.21
C PRO A 309 -21.65 -32.08 -5.01
N GLU A 310 -22.62 -32.76 -5.64
CA GLU A 310 -23.78 -32.09 -6.21
C GLU A 310 -24.53 -31.38 -5.09
N MET A 311 -24.40 -30.06 -5.05
CA MET A 311 -25.11 -29.21 -4.10
C MET A 311 -26.30 -28.57 -4.81
N GLU A 312 -27.36 -28.30 -4.05
CA GLU A 312 -28.45 -27.45 -4.54
C GLU A 312 -27.88 -26.11 -5.05
N ASN A 313 -28.57 -25.44 -5.97
CA ASN A 313 -28.12 -24.20 -6.64
C ASN A 313 -27.73 -23.04 -5.69
N THR A 314 -27.93 -23.19 -4.37
CA THR A 314 -27.62 -22.20 -3.34
C THR A 314 -26.78 -22.83 -2.23
N ILE A 315 -25.52 -22.41 -2.13
CA ILE A 315 -24.62 -22.69 -1.01
C ILE A 315 -24.73 -21.52 -0.02
N TYR A 316 -24.87 -21.81 1.28
CA TYR A 316 -24.95 -20.78 2.31
C TYR A 316 -23.57 -20.35 2.82
N VAL A 317 -23.43 -19.08 3.19
CA VAL A 317 -22.23 -18.59 3.87
C VAL A 317 -22.04 -19.33 5.19
N GLY A 318 -20.83 -19.85 5.41
CA GLY A 318 -20.47 -20.68 6.56
C GLY A 318 -20.63 -22.19 6.31
N GLN A 319 -21.25 -22.60 5.20
CA GLN A 319 -21.38 -24.01 4.85
C GLN A 319 -20.01 -24.60 4.47
N THR A 320 -19.77 -25.82 4.92
CA THR A 320 -18.60 -26.62 4.55
C THR A 320 -19.03 -27.83 3.74
N PHE A 321 -18.19 -28.22 2.78
CA PHE A 321 -18.42 -29.42 2.00
C PHE A 321 -17.09 -30.10 1.65
N PRO A 322 -17.08 -31.43 1.57
CA PRO A 322 -15.89 -32.19 1.23
C PRO A 322 -15.63 -32.12 -0.29
N ILE A 323 -14.38 -32.24 -0.68
CA ILE A 323 -13.96 -32.41 -2.08
C ILE A 323 -12.95 -33.55 -2.15
N LYS A 324 -13.05 -34.35 -3.21
CA LYS A 324 -12.10 -35.41 -3.54
C LYS A 324 -11.35 -35.07 -4.81
N ILE A 325 -10.04 -35.26 -4.78
CA ILE A 325 -9.11 -34.87 -5.84
C ILE A 325 -8.40 -36.13 -6.30
N PHE A 326 -8.57 -36.47 -7.58
CA PHE A 326 -8.00 -37.66 -8.19
C PHE A 326 -6.74 -37.27 -8.95
N ILE A 327 -5.59 -37.75 -8.48
CA ILE A 327 -4.29 -37.33 -9.01
C ILE A 327 -3.54 -38.54 -9.55
N SER A 328 -3.08 -38.44 -10.79
CA SER A 328 -2.06 -39.33 -11.35
C SER A 328 -0.70 -38.76 -10.97
N LEU A 329 0.09 -39.50 -10.17
CA LEU A 329 1.40 -39.05 -9.69
C LEU A 329 2.59 -39.63 -10.45
N GLY A 330 2.35 -40.55 -11.39
CA GLY A 330 3.43 -41.23 -12.12
C GLY A 330 4.33 -42.03 -11.17
N ASP A 331 5.61 -41.69 -11.13
CA ASP A 331 6.64 -42.35 -10.30
C ASP A 331 7.02 -41.53 -9.04
N ILE A 332 6.24 -40.48 -8.74
CA ILE A 332 6.41 -39.62 -7.56
C ILE A 332 5.63 -40.17 -6.37
N ASN A 333 6.24 -40.17 -5.19
CA ASN A 333 5.58 -40.63 -3.98
C ASN A 333 4.53 -39.59 -3.54
N PRO A 334 3.32 -40.00 -3.12
CA PRO A 334 2.31 -39.09 -2.57
C PRO A 334 2.79 -38.21 -1.41
N ASN A 335 3.78 -38.64 -0.61
CA ASN A 335 4.36 -37.83 0.46
C ASN A 335 5.30 -36.72 -0.05
N ASP A 336 5.80 -36.84 -1.28
CA ASP A 336 6.67 -35.86 -1.94
C ASP A 336 5.88 -34.69 -2.56
N VAL A 337 4.55 -34.68 -2.40
CA VAL A 337 3.68 -33.63 -2.90
C VAL A 337 2.73 -33.12 -1.82
N SER A 338 2.42 -31.84 -1.91
CA SER A 338 1.38 -31.18 -1.13
C SER A 338 0.27 -30.77 -2.08
N VAL A 339 -0.95 -31.20 -1.77
CA VAL A 339 -2.15 -30.87 -2.54
C VAL A 339 -2.89 -29.77 -1.80
N GLU A 340 -3.04 -28.64 -2.46
CA GLU A 340 -3.63 -27.43 -1.89
C GLU A 340 -4.94 -27.10 -2.62
N ILE A 341 -6.00 -26.97 -1.84
CA ILE A 341 -7.30 -26.49 -2.26
C ILE A 341 -7.32 -24.98 -2.11
N ILE A 342 -7.66 -24.29 -3.19
CA ILE A 342 -7.83 -22.84 -3.21
C ILE A 342 -9.28 -22.54 -3.51
N SER A 343 -9.90 -21.76 -2.64
CA SER A 343 -11.29 -21.38 -2.79
C SER A 343 -11.50 -19.94 -2.33
N GLY A 344 -12.43 -19.26 -2.97
CA GLY A 344 -12.71 -17.86 -2.67
C GLY A 344 -13.64 -17.21 -3.68
N LYS A 345 -13.88 -15.91 -3.46
CA LYS A 345 -14.71 -15.10 -4.35
C LYS A 345 -14.00 -14.88 -5.69
N LEU A 346 -14.76 -14.98 -6.77
CA LEU A 346 -14.30 -14.62 -8.11
C LEU A 346 -14.52 -13.13 -8.35
N ASP A 347 -13.52 -12.50 -8.96
CA ASP A 347 -13.64 -11.16 -9.51
C ASP A 347 -14.37 -11.17 -10.88
N SER A 348 -14.42 -10.02 -11.55
CA SER A 348 -14.99 -9.89 -12.90
C SER A 348 -14.20 -10.62 -13.99
N GLN A 349 -12.97 -11.04 -13.70
CA GLN A 349 -12.06 -11.76 -14.61
C GLN A 349 -11.98 -13.26 -14.27
N GLU A 350 -12.87 -13.74 -13.40
CA GLU A 350 -12.92 -15.14 -12.92
C GLU A 350 -11.62 -15.58 -12.23
N GLN A 351 -10.94 -14.66 -11.56
CA GLN A 351 -9.76 -14.92 -10.73
C GLN A 351 -10.11 -14.93 -9.24
N ILE A 352 -9.44 -15.82 -8.49
CA ILE A 352 -9.54 -15.86 -7.04
C ILE A 352 -8.40 -15.02 -6.45
N HIS A 353 -8.74 -13.90 -5.83
CA HIS A 353 -7.79 -13.05 -5.10
C HIS A 353 -7.88 -13.28 -3.58
N ASN A 354 -6.78 -13.02 -2.87
CA ASN A 354 -6.70 -13.07 -1.40
C ASN A 354 -7.19 -14.40 -0.77
N TYR A 355 -6.74 -15.53 -1.32
CA TYR A 355 -7.09 -16.85 -0.79
C TYR A 355 -6.11 -17.34 0.29
N LYS A 356 -6.59 -18.26 1.12
CA LYS A 356 -5.76 -19.07 2.01
C LYS A 356 -5.87 -20.54 1.58
N PRO A 357 -4.79 -21.16 1.07
CA PRO A 357 -4.82 -22.57 0.71
C PRO A 357 -5.20 -23.46 1.89
N THR A 358 -6.01 -24.48 1.61
CA THR A 358 -6.35 -25.54 2.57
C THR A 358 -5.67 -26.83 2.11
N MET A 359 -4.93 -27.49 2.99
CA MET A 359 -4.23 -28.72 2.64
C MET A 359 -5.22 -29.88 2.51
N ALA A 360 -5.17 -30.58 1.39
CA ALA A 360 -5.86 -31.86 1.23
C ALA A 360 -5.00 -32.98 1.83
N VAL A 361 -5.64 -33.97 2.43
CA VAL A 361 -5.00 -35.12 3.07
C VAL A 361 -5.14 -36.32 2.14
N LEU A 362 -4.08 -37.11 2.00
CA LEU A 362 -4.15 -38.37 1.28
C LEU A 362 -5.17 -39.29 1.97
N SER A 363 -6.22 -39.67 1.23
CA SER A 363 -7.30 -40.52 1.74
C SER A 363 -7.17 -41.97 1.29
N GLU A 364 -6.89 -42.21 0.01
CA GLU A 364 -6.84 -43.55 -0.59
C GLU A 364 -5.77 -43.61 -1.70
N GLN A 365 -5.21 -44.79 -1.93
CA GLN A 365 -4.33 -45.09 -3.06
C GLN A 365 -4.86 -46.31 -3.79
N ASN A 366 -5.17 -46.15 -5.09
CA ASN A 366 -5.48 -47.28 -5.95
C ASN A 366 -4.21 -47.67 -6.72
N GLU A 367 -3.54 -48.72 -6.28
CA GLU A 367 -2.32 -49.24 -6.92
C GLU A 367 -2.57 -49.73 -8.36
N SER A 368 -3.80 -50.18 -8.68
CA SER A 368 -4.14 -50.68 -10.02
C SER A 368 -4.15 -49.60 -11.10
N ASP A 369 -4.59 -48.39 -10.77
CA ASP A 369 -4.78 -47.29 -11.73
C ASP A 369 -3.71 -46.20 -11.60
N LYS A 370 -2.76 -46.34 -10.65
CA LYS A 370 -1.79 -45.31 -10.26
C LYS A 370 -2.44 -43.96 -9.89
N ILE A 371 -3.66 -44.01 -9.32
CA ILE A 371 -4.39 -42.81 -8.88
C ILE A 371 -4.34 -42.71 -7.36
N SER A 372 -3.89 -41.55 -6.88
CA SER A 372 -3.97 -41.16 -5.47
C SER A 372 -5.13 -40.20 -5.26
N ILE A 373 -5.92 -40.46 -4.22
CA ILE A 373 -7.10 -39.68 -3.89
C ILE A 373 -6.79 -38.83 -2.66
N PHE A 374 -6.85 -37.51 -2.82
CA PHE A 374 -6.71 -36.55 -1.75
C PHE A 374 -8.08 -35.96 -1.40
N SER A 375 -8.35 -35.81 -0.11
CA SER A 375 -9.61 -35.28 0.41
C SER A 375 -9.37 -34.02 1.24
N GLY A 376 -10.24 -33.03 1.11
CA GLY A 376 -10.21 -31.83 1.94
C GLY A 376 -11.58 -31.17 2.01
N GLU A 377 -11.65 -30.04 2.72
CA GLU A 377 -12.89 -29.31 2.92
C GLU A 377 -12.78 -27.88 2.37
N VAL A 378 -13.87 -27.41 1.75
CA VAL A 378 -14.05 -26.00 1.37
C VAL A 378 -15.02 -25.35 2.33
N ILE A 379 -14.72 -24.12 2.71
CA ILE A 379 -15.59 -23.28 3.54
C ILE A 379 -16.02 -22.07 2.71
N CYS A 380 -17.32 -21.93 2.47
CA CYS A 380 -17.87 -20.75 1.79
C CYS A 380 -17.92 -19.57 2.77
N LYS A 381 -16.89 -18.71 2.78
CA LYS A 381 -16.79 -17.61 3.76
C LYS A 381 -17.54 -16.34 3.38
N GLU A 382 -17.87 -16.17 2.11
CA GLU A 382 -18.40 -14.93 1.56
C GLU A 382 -19.52 -15.20 0.55
N SER A 383 -20.39 -14.20 0.34
CA SER A 383 -21.45 -14.26 -0.66
C SER A 383 -20.97 -13.76 -2.03
N GLY A 384 -21.52 -14.35 -3.11
CA GLY A 384 -21.20 -14.00 -4.50
C GLY A 384 -20.81 -15.22 -5.33
N ARG A 385 -20.22 -14.98 -6.51
CA ARG A 385 -19.63 -16.06 -7.32
C ARG A 385 -18.41 -16.62 -6.59
N PHE A 386 -18.39 -17.93 -6.44
CA PHE A 386 -17.39 -18.65 -5.66
C PHE A 386 -16.64 -19.63 -6.57
N GLY A 387 -15.32 -19.53 -6.58
CA GLY A 387 -14.44 -20.38 -7.36
C GLY A 387 -13.72 -21.38 -6.46
N ILE A 388 -13.43 -22.55 -7.03
CA ILE A 388 -12.61 -23.58 -6.41
C ILE A 388 -11.58 -24.01 -7.46
N THR A 389 -10.33 -24.09 -7.05
CA THR A 389 -9.26 -24.71 -7.84
C THR A 389 -8.36 -25.51 -6.92
N VAL A 390 -7.52 -26.36 -7.51
CA VAL A 390 -6.57 -27.20 -6.80
C VAL A 390 -5.21 -26.99 -7.42
N ARG A 391 -4.18 -26.97 -6.58
CA ARG A 391 -2.80 -27.05 -7.05
C ARG A 391 -2.02 -28.15 -6.34
N ILE A 392 -1.02 -28.66 -7.03
CA ILE A 392 -0.04 -29.59 -6.50
C ILE A 392 1.31 -28.87 -6.49
N ILE A 393 1.99 -28.94 -5.35
CA ILE A 393 3.34 -28.39 -5.17
C ILE A 393 4.25 -29.47 -4.57
N PRO A 394 5.57 -29.44 -4.84
CA PRO A 394 6.51 -30.36 -4.23
C PRO A 394 6.59 -30.18 -2.71
N ASN A 395 6.73 -31.29 -1.99
CA ASN A 395 6.84 -31.32 -0.54
C ASN A 395 8.10 -32.09 -0.10
N ASN A 396 9.01 -31.41 0.58
CA ASN A 396 10.17 -32.05 1.20
C ASN A 396 10.52 -31.28 2.48
N GLU A 397 10.49 -31.97 3.61
CA GLU A 397 10.75 -31.39 4.94
C GLU A 397 12.15 -30.77 5.06
N ASN A 398 13.10 -31.18 4.20
CA ASN A 398 14.47 -30.67 4.20
C ASN A 398 14.65 -29.45 3.28
N LEU A 399 13.62 -29.04 2.55
CA LEU A 399 13.61 -27.78 1.82
C LEU A 399 13.04 -26.66 2.70
N LEU A 400 13.83 -25.61 2.91
CA LEU A 400 13.40 -24.37 3.55
C LEU A 400 12.14 -23.75 2.92
N HIS A 401 12.00 -23.89 1.61
CA HIS A 401 10.90 -23.35 0.84
C HIS A 401 10.44 -24.37 -0.19
N THR A 402 9.18 -24.78 -0.09
CA THR A 402 8.49 -25.74 -0.99
C THR A 402 8.49 -25.28 -2.45
N PHE A 403 8.64 -23.98 -2.72
CA PHE A 403 8.65 -23.40 -4.07
C PHE A 403 10.01 -23.42 -4.79
N LYS A 404 11.10 -23.87 -4.16
CA LYS A 404 12.44 -23.86 -4.78
C LYS A 404 12.58 -24.62 -6.11
N PRO A 405 11.88 -25.74 -6.36
CA PRO A 405 11.89 -26.36 -7.69
C PRO A 405 11.06 -25.59 -8.73
N LYS A 406 10.29 -24.55 -8.34
CA LYS A 406 9.41 -23.76 -9.23
C LYS A 406 8.42 -24.63 -10.02
N LEU A 407 8.07 -25.78 -9.48
CA LEU A 407 7.10 -26.70 -10.05
C LEU A 407 5.74 -26.47 -9.39
N ILE A 408 4.72 -26.35 -10.22
CA ILE A 408 3.34 -26.21 -9.78
C ILE A 408 2.45 -26.81 -10.87
N GLN A 409 1.48 -27.63 -10.46
CA GLN A 409 0.46 -28.15 -11.37
C GLN A 409 -0.89 -27.65 -10.89
N TRP A 410 -1.64 -26.98 -11.75
CA TRP A 410 -3.00 -26.52 -11.47
C TRP A 410 -4.03 -27.46 -12.09
N TRP A 411 -5.25 -27.46 -11.53
CA TRP A 411 -6.43 -28.12 -12.10
C TRP A 411 -6.97 -27.36 -13.30
#